data_AF-A0A1D6N3X5-F1
#
_entry.id   AF-A0A1D6N3X5-F1
#
_cell.length_a   1.000
_cell.length_b   1.000
_cell.length_c   1.000
_cell.angle_alpha   90.00
_cell.angle_beta   90.00
_cell.angle_gamma   90.00
#
_symmetry.space_group_name_H-M   'P 1'
#
loop_
_entity.id
_entity.type
_entity.pdbx_description
1 polymer ?
#
loop_
_entity_poly.entity_id
_entity_poly.type
_entity_poly.pdbx_seq_one_letter_code
_entity_poly.pdbx_strand_id
1 'polypeptide(L)'
;MLGLPFLTGLPGFTNTKVYVTEVAARIGKPMMEELVEMHREFVRYYGPDTDASPKWMEGEELNELMSMSQKAVIEGRENDLTSLVPLYSPGNVEECMHKVQSVKYGEEVCFNGIFMLKASSSGLELGNSTWTIQSPRASITYLPSSVFVSAHALDFDYSSLKENDVILFSDFSSLNDTDEDNEKLNEHSMDETDSSLCRYSVFRDDGADADERVPFVCNNDDITEEIERISFICSCIFGAVKSGGSVLIPIGRLGVILLLLELISEMLHSSSLKVPIFVISETAEEIFAFTNTLPEWLCKSRQEKLFAGEALFGHVELLKEGKLFLFPHLHSKGLLMEGALYCAMSTLEP
;
A
#
# COMPACT_ATOMS: atom_id res chain seq x y z
N MET A 1 7.20 6.74 -0.20
CA MET A 1 8.43 6.62 -1.03
C MET A 1 8.50 7.64 -2.16
N LEU A 2 7.42 7.90 -2.91
CA LEU A 2 7.45 8.77 -4.11
C LEU A 2 7.97 10.20 -3.88
N GLY A 3 7.81 10.76 -2.67
CA GLY A 3 8.34 12.08 -2.33
C GLY A 3 9.85 12.12 -2.02
N LEU A 4 10.49 10.95 -1.87
CA LEU A 4 11.86 10.84 -1.37
C LEU A 4 12.93 11.46 -2.30
N PRO A 5 12.82 11.36 -3.64
CA PRO A 5 13.79 12.01 -4.53
C PRO A 5 13.77 13.53 -4.42
N PHE A 6 12.61 14.14 -4.15
CA PHE A 6 12.52 15.58 -3.88
C PHE A 6 13.30 15.96 -2.61
N LEU A 7 13.11 15.20 -1.53
CA LEU A 7 13.76 15.46 -0.25
C LEU A 7 15.28 15.24 -0.34
N THR A 8 15.71 14.13 -0.94
CA THR A 8 17.12 13.76 -1.04
C THR A 8 17.91 14.65 -2.01
N GLY A 9 17.24 15.30 -2.96
CA GLY A 9 17.83 16.32 -3.83
C GLY A 9 18.06 17.69 -3.17
N LEU A 10 17.50 17.93 -1.98
CA LEU A 10 17.72 19.19 -1.28
C LEU A 10 19.16 19.27 -0.72
N PRO A 11 19.82 20.45 -0.78
CA PRO A 11 21.20 20.61 -0.30
C PRO A 11 21.39 20.16 1.16
N GLY A 12 20.38 20.38 2.00
CA GLY A 12 20.40 19.97 3.42
C GLY A 12 20.36 18.46 3.66
N PHE A 13 20.03 17.67 2.64
CA PHE A 13 19.91 16.21 2.71
C PHE A 13 21.04 15.47 1.95
N THR A 14 22.07 16.19 1.52
CA THR A 14 23.20 15.63 0.73
C THR A 14 23.92 14.50 1.47
N ASN A 15 24.13 14.64 2.78
CA ASN A 15 24.86 13.67 3.62
C ASN A 15 23.93 12.81 4.50
N THR A 16 22.67 12.66 4.11
CA THR A 16 21.67 11.92 4.90
C THR A 16 21.62 10.46 4.48
N LYS A 17 21.53 9.57 5.46
CA LYS A 17 21.18 8.17 5.25
C LYS A 17 19.68 7.99 5.42
N VAL A 18 19.05 7.26 4.51
CA VAL A 18 17.61 6.97 4.57
C VAL A 18 17.45 5.50 4.89
N TYR A 19 16.89 5.18 6.06
CA TYR A 19 16.61 3.80 6.43
C TYR A 19 15.22 3.40 5.94
N VAL A 20 15.16 2.30 5.19
CA VAL A 20 13.93 1.80 4.57
C VAL A 20 13.93 0.28 4.70
N THR A 21 12.76 -0.34 4.81
CA THR A 21 12.69 -1.81 4.76
C THR A 21 13.17 -2.31 3.39
N GLU A 22 13.81 -3.48 3.35
CA GLU A 22 14.35 -4.05 2.10
C GLU A 22 13.29 -4.09 1.00
N VAL A 23 12.06 -4.50 1.34
CA VAL A 23 10.94 -4.62 0.41
C VAL A 23 10.46 -3.28 -0.09
N ALA A 24 10.29 -2.30 0.79
CA ALA A 24 9.88 -0.96 0.37
C ALA A 24 10.95 -0.28 -0.49
N ALA A 25 12.25 -0.59 -0.29
CA ALA A 25 13.32 -0.11 -1.17
C ALA A 25 13.27 -0.78 -2.56
N ARG A 26 13.05 -2.11 -2.60
CA ARG A 26 12.96 -2.89 -3.85
C ARG A 26 11.75 -2.52 -4.70
N ILE A 27 10.60 -2.29 -4.09
CA ILE A 27 9.37 -1.88 -4.78
C ILE A 27 9.39 -0.37 -5.06
N GLY A 28 9.92 0.42 -4.12
CA GLY A 28 9.89 1.88 -4.20
C GLY A 28 10.69 2.46 -5.37
N LYS A 29 11.83 1.85 -5.74
CA LYS A 29 12.63 2.31 -6.90
C LYS A 29 11.83 2.20 -8.22
N PRO A 30 11.34 1.00 -8.61
CA PRO A 30 10.49 0.86 -9.79
C PRO A 30 9.26 1.78 -9.77
N MET A 31 8.60 1.97 -8.62
CA MET A 31 7.47 2.90 -8.52
C MET A 31 7.85 4.35 -8.84
N MET A 32 9.02 4.80 -8.39
CA MET A 32 9.51 6.16 -8.69
C MET A 32 9.90 6.30 -10.17
N GLU A 33 10.52 5.27 -10.77
CA GLU A 33 10.88 5.26 -12.19
C GLU A 33 9.63 5.26 -13.08
N GLU A 34 8.64 4.43 -12.76
CA GLU A 34 7.37 4.34 -13.47
C GLU A 34 6.56 5.65 -13.35
N LEU A 35 6.60 6.34 -12.21
CA LEU A 35 5.99 7.67 -12.10
C LEU A 35 6.62 8.68 -13.09
N VAL A 36 7.94 8.66 -13.22
CA VAL A 36 8.66 9.53 -14.16
C VAL A 36 8.33 9.17 -15.60
N GLU A 37 8.26 7.87 -15.92
CA GLU A 37 7.92 7.42 -17.26
C GLU A 37 6.47 7.74 -17.63
N MET A 38 5.50 7.44 -16.75
CA MET A 38 4.10 7.80 -16.97
C MET A 38 3.93 9.30 -17.20
N HIS A 39 4.63 10.13 -16.42
CA HIS A 39 4.61 11.57 -16.64
C HIS A 39 5.22 11.95 -18.00
N ARG A 40 6.34 11.33 -18.40
CA ARG A 40 6.97 11.53 -19.70
C ARG A 40 6.04 11.16 -20.86
N GLU A 41 5.37 10.02 -20.77
CA GLU A 41 4.37 9.60 -21.76
C GLU A 41 3.21 10.58 -21.82
N PHE A 42 2.66 10.98 -20.66
CA PHE A 42 1.59 11.95 -20.60
C PHE A 42 1.97 13.26 -21.28
N VAL A 43 3.14 13.83 -20.96
CA VAL A 43 3.64 15.06 -21.59
C VAL A 43 3.86 14.86 -23.10
N ARG A 44 4.34 13.69 -23.53
CA ARG A 44 4.54 13.39 -24.96
C ARG A 44 3.23 13.35 -25.76
N TYR A 45 2.14 12.84 -25.19
CA TYR A 45 0.86 12.70 -25.90
C TYR A 45 -0.10 13.86 -25.70
N TYR A 46 -0.07 14.48 -24.52
CA TYR A 46 -1.04 15.49 -24.08
C TYR A 46 -0.39 16.81 -23.65
N GLY A 47 0.93 16.85 -23.48
CA GLY A 47 1.65 18.03 -23.08
C GLY A 47 1.79 19.05 -24.22
N PRO A 48 2.16 20.29 -23.89
CA PRO A 48 2.45 21.30 -24.90
C PRO A 48 3.69 20.92 -25.73
N ASP A 49 3.74 21.35 -27.00
CA ASP A 49 4.91 21.17 -27.88
C ASP A 49 6.19 21.91 -27.40
N THR A 50 6.12 22.58 -26.24
CA THR A 50 7.17 23.43 -25.67
C THR A 50 7.50 22.99 -24.25
N ASP A 51 8.78 22.98 -23.88
CA ASP A 51 9.28 22.67 -22.52
C ASP A 51 8.89 23.72 -21.43
N ALA A 52 7.98 24.64 -21.73
CA ALA A 52 7.52 25.67 -20.80
C ALA A 52 6.45 25.11 -19.85
N SER A 53 6.37 25.69 -18.65
CA SER A 53 5.25 25.47 -17.73
C SER A 53 3.91 25.68 -18.45
N PRO A 54 2.89 24.86 -18.17
CA PRO A 54 1.55 25.14 -18.69
C PRO A 54 1.11 26.54 -18.28
N LYS A 55 0.50 27.30 -19.20
CA LYS A 55 0.09 28.70 -18.95
C LYS A 55 -0.80 28.88 -17.71
N TRP A 56 -1.53 27.84 -17.30
CA TRP A 56 -2.36 27.87 -16.08
C TRP A 56 -1.53 27.86 -14.79
N MET A 57 -0.28 27.38 -14.82
CA MET A 57 0.65 27.45 -13.68
C MET A 57 1.33 28.83 -13.55
N GLU A 58 1.22 29.70 -14.55
CA GLU A 58 1.93 30.99 -14.61
C GLU A 58 1.07 32.15 -14.05
N GLY A 59 -0.15 31.87 -13.55
CA GLY A 59 -1.17 32.88 -13.26
C GLY A 59 -1.50 33.10 -11.77
N GLU A 60 -2.24 34.19 -11.52
CA GLU A 60 -2.78 34.57 -10.19
C GLU A 60 -3.71 33.50 -9.60
N GLU A 61 -4.37 32.68 -10.43
CA GLU A 61 -5.26 31.58 -10.00
C GLU A 61 -4.51 30.48 -9.24
N LEU A 62 -3.27 30.15 -9.64
CA LEU A 62 -2.44 29.22 -8.89
C LEU A 62 -2.02 29.83 -7.56
N ASN A 63 -1.64 31.12 -7.54
CA ASN A 63 -1.32 31.81 -6.31
C ASN A 63 -2.53 31.90 -5.36
N GLU A 64 -3.74 32.04 -5.90
CA GLU A 64 -4.98 32.00 -5.13
C GLU A 64 -5.21 30.60 -4.53
N LEU A 65 -5.10 29.53 -5.33
CA LEU A 65 -5.19 28.14 -4.87
C LEU A 65 -4.15 27.82 -3.77
N MET A 66 -2.92 28.28 -3.97
CA MET A 66 -1.82 28.13 -3.00
C MET A 66 -2.07 28.94 -1.72
N SER A 67 -2.64 30.15 -1.83
CA SER A 67 -3.00 30.97 -0.67
C SER A 67 -4.16 30.37 0.14
N MET A 68 -5.07 29.64 -0.51
CA MET A 68 -6.16 28.92 0.15
C MET A 68 -5.65 27.71 0.94
N SER A 69 -4.66 26.97 0.42
CA SER A 69 -4.05 25.83 1.11
C SER A 69 -3.10 26.25 2.25
N GLN A 70 -2.45 27.40 2.13
CA GLN A 70 -1.56 27.97 3.16
C GLN A 70 -2.29 28.37 4.46
N LYS A 71 -3.57 28.78 4.39
CA LYS A 71 -4.37 29.13 5.59
C LYS A 71 -4.57 27.97 6.56
N ALA A 72 -4.40 26.73 6.12
CA ALA A 72 -4.61 25.55 6.95
C ALA A 72 -3.34 25.04 7.66
N VAL A 73 -2.13 25.46 7.25
CA VAL A 73 -0.90 24.71 7.62
C VAL A 73 0.14 25.51 8.41
N ILE A 74 0.20 26.84 8.41
CA ILE A 74 1.31 27.55 9.09
C ILE A 74 0.89 28.86 9.76
N GLU A 75 0.55 28.81 11.05
CA GLU A 75 0.93 29.88 11.97
C GLU A 75 2.40 29.65 12.37
N GLY A 76 3.34 30.33 11.69
CA GLY A 76 4.64 30.65 12.33
C GLY A 76 5.98 30.17 11.72
N ARG A 77 6.13 29.83 10.43
CA ARG A 77 7.47 29.73 9.80
C ARG A 77 7.52 30.25 8.36
N GLU A 78 8.39 31.24 8.13
CA GLU A 78 8.67 31.93 6.86
C GLU A 78 9.45 31.10 5.81
N ASN A 79 9.26 29.77 5.72
CA ASN A 79 9.89 28.99 4.66
C ASN A 79 8.84 28.32 3.79
N ASP A 80 8.97 28.59 2.48
CA ASP A 80 8.11 28.28 1.35
C ASP A 80 7.99 26.75 1.07
N LEU A 81 7.49 25.99 2.06
CA LEU A 81 7.25 24.54 2.00
C LEU A 81 6.17 24.14 0.98
N THR A 82 5.58 25.12 0.30
CA THR A 82 4.45 24.97 -0.60
C THR A 82 4.80 25.20 -2.08
N SER A 83 6.06 25.37 -2.46
CA SER A 83 6.39 25.53 -3.89
C SER A 83 6.14 24.23 -4.66
N LEU A 84 5.22 24.26 -5.64
CA LEU A 84 5.07 23.20 -6.62
C LEU A 84 6.37 23.09 -7.42
N VAL A 85 6.98 21.91 -7.41
CA VAL A 85 8.24 21.65 -8.11
C VAL A 85 8.02 20.70 -9.30
N PRO A 86 8.77 20.85 -10.40
CA PRO A 86 8.76 19.87 -11.48
C PRO A 86 9.11 18.48 -10.97
N LEU A 87 8.54 17.44 -11.59
CA LEU A 87 8.84 16.06 -11.24
C LEU A 87 10.36 15.78 -11.32
N TYR A 88 10.88 14.99 -10.39
CA TYR A 88 12.27 14.58 -10.39
C TYR A 88 12.64 13.75 -11.63
N SER A 89 13.92 13.77 -12.00
CA SER A 89 14.43 13.01 -13.14
C SER A 89 14.80 11.56 -12.75
N PRO A 90 14.99 10.64 -13.73
CA PRO A 90 15.50 9.30 -13.44
C PRO A 90 16.87 9.32 -12.72
N GLY A 91 17.73 10.29 -13.05
CA GLY A 91 19.01 10.46 -12.35
C GLY A 91 18.86 10.83 -10.88
N ASN A 92 17.80 11.57 -10.51
CA ASN A 92 17.50 11.87 -9.11
C ASN A 92 16.97 10.64 -8.37
N VAL A 93 16.27 9.74 -9.04
CA VAL A 93 15.86 8.46 -8.45
C VAL A 93 17.11 7.64 -8.11
N GLU A 94 18.07 7.52 -9.03
CA GLU A 94 19.32 6.78 -8.75
C GLU A 94 20.13 7.40 -7.60
N GLU A 95 20.29 8.73 -7.58
CA GLU A 95 20.97 9.41 -6.48
C GLU A 95 20.25 9.21 -5.14
N CYS A 96 18.92 9.26 -5.15
CA CYS A 96 18.09 8.97 -3.99
C CYS A 96 18.34 7.55 -3.48
N MET A 97 18.36 6.55 -4.38
CA MET A 97 18.57 5.15 -4.02
C MET A 97 19.99 4.87 -3.49
N HIS A 98 21.01 5.63 -3.91
CA HIS A 98 22.34 5.54 -3.32
C HIS A 98 22.39 5.95 -1.84
N LYS A 99 21.43 6.74 -1.35
CA LYS A 99 21.31 7.15 0.05
C LYS A 99 20.46 6.21 0.89
N VAL A 100 19.75 5.28 0.25
CA VAL A 100 18.88 4.29 0.91
C VAL A 100 19.75 3.18 1.50
N GLN A 101 19.50 2.88 2.77
CA GLN A 101 20.03 1.75 3.49
C GLN A 101 18.87 0.83 3.86
N SER A 102 18.83 -0.33 3.23
CA SER A 102 17.82 -1.36 3.49
C SER A 102 18.01 -1.98 4.87
N VAL A 103 16.90 -2.23 5.55
CA VAL A 103 16.83 -2.87 6.88
C VAL A 103 15.82 -4.01 6.83
N LYS A 104 16.13 -5.14 7.46
CA LYS A 104 15.20 -6.26 7.60
C LYS A 104 14.30 -6.12 8.82
N TYR A 105 13.17 -6.82 8.84
CA TYR A 105 12.39 -6.91 10.07
C TYR A 105 13.21 -7.50 11.21
N GLY A 106 13.10 -6.87 12.39
CA GLY A 106 13.84 -7.26 13.58
C GLY A 106 15.32 -6.85 13.59
N GLU A 107 15.87 -6.36 12.47
CA GLU A 107 17.24 -5.85 12.41
C GLU A 107 17.36 -4.55 13.21
N GLU A 108 18.34 -4.51 14.10
CA GLU A 108 18.64 -3.35 14.92
C GLU A 108 19.84 -2.59 14.34
N VAL A 109 19.58 -1.35 13.91
CA VAL A 109 20.59 -0.50 13.28
C VAL A 109 20.94 0.66 14.19
N CYS A 110 22.23 0.77 14.53
CA CYS A 110 22.72 1.87 15.35
C CYS A 110 22.99 3.11 14.49
N PHE A 111 22.31 4.21 14.80
CA PHE A 111 22.51 5.52 14.19
C PHE A 111 23.30 6.44 15.14
N ASN A 112 24.43 6.95 14.66
CA ASN A 112 25.34 7.85 15.39
C ASN A 112 25.81 7.33 16.77
N GLY A 113 25.76 6.02 17.02
CA GLY A 113 26.18 5.42 18.29
C GLY A 113 25.23 5.66 19.47
N ILE A 114 24.08 6.32 19.24
CA ILE A 114 23.18 6.79 20.30
C ILE A 114 21.78 6.23 20.10
N PHE A 115 21.31 6.18 18.86
CA PHE A 115 19.96 5.76 18.54
C PHE A 115 19.97 4.35 17.97
N MET A 116 19.04 3.53 18.40
CA MET A 116 18.76 2.22 17.82
C MET A 116 17.47 2.32 17.01
N LEU A 117 17.57 1.99 15.73
CA LEU A 117 16.45 1.93 14.79
C LEU A 117 16.08 0.48 14.58
N LYS A 118 14.79 0.16 14.65
CA LYS A 118 14.27 -1.18 14.37
C LYS A 118 12.98 -1.09 13.57
N ALA A 119 12.90 -1.86 12.49
CA ALA A 119 11.68 -2.04 11.72
C ALA A 119 11.00 -3.35 12.13
N SER A 120 9.69 -3.30 12.33
CA SER A 120 8.85 -4.47 12.62
C SER A 120 7.66 -4.46 11.66
N SER A 121 7.11 -5.63 11.32
CA SER A 121 5.99 -5.70 10.36
C SER A 121 4.77 -4.96 10.90
N SER A 122 4.03 -4.25 10.04
CA SER A 122 2.70 -3.70 10.39
C SER A 122 1.53 -4.59 9.96
N GLY A 123 1.79 -5.68 9.22
CA GLY A 123 0.76 -6.59 8.70
C GLY A 123 -0.05 -6.07 7.52
N LEU A 124 -0.02 -4.77 7.22
CA LEU A 124 -0.90 -4.20 6.19
C LEU A 124 -0.47 -4.56 4.75
N GLU A 125 0.83 -4.49 4.44
CA GLU A 125 1.33 -4.63 3.07
C GLU A 125 2.79 -5.10 3.08
N LEU A 126 3.27 -5.67 1.97
CA LEU A 126 4.65 -6.09 1.83
C LEU A 126 5.62 -4.91 2.04
N GLY A 127 6.48 -5.02 3.05
CA GLY A 127 7.46 -3.99 3.39
C GLY A 127 6.93 -2.84 4.24
N ASN A 128 5.63 -2.79 4.55
CA ASN A 128 5.06 -1.81 5.47
C ASN A 128 5.42 -2.14 6.91
N SER A 129 5.82 -1.13 7.67
CA SER A 129 6.57 -1.34 8.90
C SER A 129 6.30 -0.29 9.97
N THR A 130 6.20 -0.78 11.20
CA THR A 130 6.29 0.02 12.42
C THR A 130 7.76 0.27 12.74
N TRP A 131 8.14 1.54 12.88
CA TRP A 131 9.53 1.93 13.16
C TRP A 131 9.67 2.36 14.61
N THR A 132 10.59 1.71 15.33
CA THR A 132 10.97 2.10 16.70
C THR A 132 12.33 2.78 16.69
N ILE A 133 12.40 3.94 17.34
CA ILE A 133 13.60 4.73 17.56
C ILE A 133 13.85 4.78 19.07
N GLN A 134 14.88 4.08 19.52
CA GLN A 134 15.24 4.01 20.93
C GLN A 134 16.52 4.80 21.19
N SER A 135 16.49 5.62 22.24
CA SER A 135 17.65 6.27 22.84
C SER A 135 17.85 5.73 24.27
N PRO A 136 18.97 6.05 24.95
CA PRO A 136 19.20 5.60 26.33
C PRO A 136 18.19 6.10 27.36
N ARG A 137 17.35 7.10 27.01
CA ARG A 137 16.43 7.76 27.95
C ARG A 137 14.98 7.79 27.49
N ALA A 138 14.74 7.55 26.21
CA ALA A 138 13.43 7.67 25.62
C ALA A 138 13.30 6.80 24.36
N SER A 139 12.11 6.27 24.12
CA SER A 139 11.74 5.54 22.91
C SER A 139 10.52 6.15 22.22
N ILE A 140 10.56 6.16 20.89
CA ILE A 140 9.47 6.63 20.05
C ILE A 140 9.16 5.53 19.04
N THR A 141 7.88 5.19 18.89
CA THR A 141 7.43 4.29 17.84
C THR A 141 6.48 5.00 16.89
N TYR A 142 6.73 4.88 15.59
CA TYR A 142 5.81 5.30 14.54
C TYR A 142 4.93 4.12 14.13
N LEU A 143 3.62 4.24 14.36
CA LEU A 143 2.60 3.27 14.04
C LEU A 143 1.80 3.74 12.81
N PRO A 144 2.06 3.17 11.62
CA PRO A 144 1.24 3.42 10.43
C PRO A 144 -0.08 2.63 10.51
N SER A 145 -0.91 2.74 9.46
CA SER A 145 -2.00 1.79 9.23
C SER A 145 -1.47 0.35 9.27
N SER A 146 -2.13 -0.48 10.06
CA SER A 146 -1.66 -1.81 10.46
C SER A 146 -2.83 -2.79 10.55
N VAL A 147 -2.57 -4.07 10.31
CA VAL A 147 -3.57 -5.15 10.42
C VAL A 147 -2.94 -6.28 11.22
N PHE A 148 -3.64 -6.82 12.22
CA PHE A 148 -3.04 -7.80 13.13
C PHE A 148 -2.64 -9.09 12.42
N VAL A 149 -3.52 -9.60 11.57
CA VAL A 149 -3.32 -10.84 10.83
C VAL A 149 -3.47 -10.54 9.34
N SER A 150 -2.56 -11.04 8.51
CA SER A 150 -2.54 -10.73 7.07
C SER A 150 -2.68 -11.97 6.20
N ALA A 151 -3.40 -11.84 5.08
CA ALA A 151 -3.52 -12.91 4.08
C ALA A 151 -2.31 -13.03 3.13
N HIS A 152 -1.40 -12.03 3.15
CA HIS A 152 -0.31 -11.94 2.19
C HIS A 152 1.02 -11.46 2.81
N ALA A 153 1.01 -10.50 3.73
CA ALA A 153 2.20 -9.97 4.39
C ALA A 153 2.46 -10.66 5.74
N LEU A 154 3.64 -10.47 6.34
CA LEU A 154 3.91 -10.96 7.69
C LEU A 154 2.99 -10.27 8.70
N ASP A 155 2.39 -11.01 9.63
CA ASP A 155 1.49 -10.48 10.68
C ASP A 155 2.12 -9.32 11.47
N PHE A 156 1.27 -8.46 12.04
CA PHE A 156 1.74 -7.32 12.82
C PHE A 156 2.51 -7.79 14.05
N ASP A 157 3.78 -7.37 14.15
CA ASP A 157 4.57 -7.51 15.36
C ASP A 157 4.26 -6.38 16.35
N TYR A 158 3.12 -6.49 17.04
CA TYR A 158 2.68 -5.52 18.04
C TYR A 158 3.59 -5.47 19.28
N SER A 159 4.55 -6.40 19.42
CA SER A 159 5.55 -6.33 20.49
C SER A 159 6.38 -5.04 20.41
N SER A 160 6.52 -4.48 19.21
CA SER A 160 7.18 -3.19 18.97
C SER A 160 6.49 -2.01 19.65
N LEU A 161 5.24 -2.16 20.10
CA LEU A 161 4.49 -1.12 20.82
C LEU A 161 4.72 -1.15 22.33
N LYS A 162 5.19 -2.27 22.89
CA LYS A 162 5.39 -2.43 24.33
C LYS A 162 6.53 -1.51 24.79
N GLU A 163 6.38 -0.93 25.98
CA GLU A 163 7.44 -0.17 26.67
C GLU A 163 7.97 1.06 25.89
N ASN A 164 7.15 1.66 25.02
CA ASN A 164 7.48 2.90 24.35
C ASN A 164 7.02 4.14 25.13
N ASP A 165 7.86 5.18 25.20
CA ASP A 165 7.47 6.44 25.84
C ASP A 165 6.47 7.24 24.99
N VAL A 166 6.61 7.19 23.66
CA VAL A 166 5.74 7.90 22.72
C VAL A 166 5.38 7.00 21.54
N ILE A 167 4.11 7.00 21.16
CA ILE A 167 3.62 6.39 19.92
C ILE A 167 3.06 7.50 19.04
N LEU A 168 3.61 7.62 17.82
CA LEU A 168 3.10 8.48 16.76
C LEU A 168 2.21 7.64 15.87
N PHE A 169 0.90 7.92 15.90
CA PHE A 169 -0.09 7.21 15.12
C PHE A 169 -0.49 7.99 13.87
N SER A 170 -0.67 7.32 12.73
CA SER A 170 -1.00 7.98 11.45
C SER A 170 -2.09 7.28 10.64
N ASP A 171 -2.78 6.29 11.20
CA ASP A 171 -3.92 5.67 10.54
C ASP A 171 -5.20 6.48 10.76
N PHE A 172 -5.96 6.72 9.70
CA PHE A 172 -7.24 7.43 9.72
C PHE A 172 -8.36 6.63 9.07
N SER A 173 -8.13 5.34 8.77
CA SER A 173 -9.08 4.47 8.08
C SER A 173 -10.43 4.33 8.79
N SER A 174 -10.49 4.51 10.12
CA SER A 174 -11.68 4.29 10.95
C SER A 174 -12.56 5.53 11.20
N LEU A 175 -12.44 6.61 10.43
CA LEU A 175 -13.30 7.80 10.60
C LEU A 175 -14.55 7.81 9.68
N ASN A 176 -14.76 6.76 8.89
CA ASN A 176 -15.86 6.66 7.92
C ASN A 176 -17.03 5.77 8.35
N ASP A 177 -17.07 5.28 9.60
CA ASP A 177 -18.30 4.73 10.17
C ASP A 177 -19.24 5.88 10.55
N THR A 178 -19.78 6.56 9.53
CA THR A 178 -20.98 7.38 9.69
C THR A 178 -22.17 6.45 9.90
N ASP A 179 -22.39 6.10 11.16
CA ASP A 179 -23.58 5.46 11.73
C ASP A 179 -24.87 6.35 11.61
N GLU A 180 -25.02 7.17 10.55
CA GLU A 180 -26.14 8.13 10.45
C GLU A 180 -27.14 7.93 9.29
N ASP A 181 -26.97 6.97 8.38
CA ASP A 181 -27.83 6.89 7.19
C ASP A 181 -28.77 5.66 7.07
N ASN A 182 -29.11 4.99 8.17
CA ASN A 182 -30.11 3.89 8.15
C ASN A 182 -31.33 4.04 9.10
N GLU A 183 -31.61 5.22 9.65
CA GLU A 183 -32.83 5.45 10.44
C GLU A 183 -34.09 5.84 9.62
N LYS A 184 -34.08 5.72 8.29
CA LYS A 184 -35.27 5.95 7.48
C LYS A 184 -35.50 4.85 6.47
N LEU A 185 -36.25 3.82 6.89
CA LEU A 185 -37.32 3.13 6.14
C LEU A 185 -37.47 1.66 6.62
N ASN A 186 -38.06 1.46 7.80
CA ASN A 186 -39.11 0.45 8.01
C ASN A 186 -39.64 0.48 9.44
N GLU A 187 -40.75 1.20 9.64
CA GLU A 187 -41.70 0.81 10.67
C GLU A 187 -42.25 -0.57 10.30
N HIS A 188 -41.94 -1.61 11.08
CA HIS A 188 -42.90 -2.56 11.65
C HIS A 188 -42.19 -3.73 12.36
N SER A 189 -42.59 -3.92 13.62
CA SER A 189 -42.50 -5.13 14.49
C SER A 189 -41.13 -5.64 14.97
N MET A 190 -40.87 -5.36 16.25
CA MET A 190 -40.31 -6.22 17.33
C MET A 190 -39.40 -7.40 16.96
N ASP A 191 -38.16 -7.39 17.47
CA ASP A 191 -37.82 -8.04 18.75
C ASP A 191 -36.52 -7.41 19.31
N GLU A 192 -36.53 -7.00 20.59
CA GLU A 192 -35.36 -6.46 21.29
C GLU A 192 -34.54 -7.62 21.87
N THR A 193 -33.55 -8.13 21.13
CA THR A 193 -32.36 -8.79 21.70
C THR A 193 -31.35 -9.00 20.57
N ASP A 194 -30.11 -8.51 20.76
CA ASP A 194 -28.91 -8.64 19.90
C ASP A 194 -28.38 -7.37 19.20
N SER A 195 -28.48 -6.22 19.85
CA SER A 195 -27.56 -5.10 19.59
C SER A 195 -26.74 -4.78 20.85
N SER A 196 -25.68 -5.56 21.07
CA SER A 196 -24.67 -5.28 22.08
C SER A 196 -23.29 -5.73 21.60
N LEU A 197 -22.86 -5.21 20.45
CA LEU A 197 -21.47 -5.24 20.02
C LEU A 197 -21.06 -3.82 19.65
N CYS A 198 -20.81 -2.99 20.66
CA CYS A 198 -19.92 -1.82 20.62
C CYS A 198 -20.02 -1.04 21.93
N ARG A 199 -19.49 -1.62 23.02
CA ARG A 199 -19.05 -0.85 24.19
C ARG A 199 -18.15 -1.71 25.09
N TYR A 200 -16.89 -1.84 24.72
CA TYR A 200 -15.85 -2.19 25.69
C TYR A 200 -14.84 -1.05 25.79
N SER A 201 -15.23 -0.02 26.53
CA SER A 201 -14.28 0.77 27.30
C SER A 201 -13.67 -0.16 28.35
N VAL A 202 -12.38 -0.50 28.21
CA VAL A 202 -11.66 -1.34 29.18
C VAL A 202 -11.56 -0.58 30.49
N PHE A 203 -12.41 -0.92 31.45
CA PHE A 203 -12.17 -0.60 32.85
C PHE A 203 -10.88 -1.31 33.28
N ARG A 204 -9.99 -0.56 33.94
CA ARG A 204 -8.77 -1.08 34.56
C ARG A 204 -9.17 -2.08 35.65
N ASP A 205 -8.84 -3.35 35.43
CA ASP A 205 -8.76 -4.36 36.49
C ASP A 205 -7.29 -4.79 36.62
N ASP A 206 -6.70 -4.37 37.74
CA ASP A 206 -5.33 -4.63 38.16
C ASP A 206 -5.22 -6.10 38.61
N GLY A 207 -4.51 -6.94 37.83
CA GLY A 207 -4.03 -8.22 38.36
C GLY A 207 -4.06 -9.47 37.47
N ALA A 208 -4.18 -9.35 36.14
CA ALA A 208 -4.03 -10.50 35.24
C ALA A 208 -2.86 -10.30 34.26
N ASP A 209 -2.07 -11.36 34.06
CA ASP A 209 -0.89 -11.40 33.19
C ASP A 209 -1.22 -10.84 31.80
N ALA A 210 -0.40 -9.89 31.35
CA ALA A 210 -0.61 -9.15 30.10
C ALA A 210 -0.59 -10.04 28.84
N ASP A 211 -0.11 -11.29 28.94
CA ASP A 211 -0.04 -12.24 27.83
C ASP A 211 -1.38 -12.94 27.53
N GLU A 212 -2.30 -13.08 28.50
CA GLU A 212 -3.60 -13.74 28.28
C GLU A 212 -4.63 -12.84 27.59
N ARG A 213 -4.42 -11.51 27.53
CA ARG A 213 -5.35 -10.55 26.91
C ARG A 213 -5.11 -10.32 25.40
N VAL A 214 -4.01 -10.82 24.86
CA VAL A 214 -3.61 -10.67 23.45
C VAL A 214 -4.54 -11.36 22.44
N PRO A 215 -5.11 -12.55 22.68
CA PRO A 215 -5.94 -13.25 21.68
C PRO A 215 -7.21 -12.48 21.31
N PHE A 216 -7.65 -11.53 22.13
CA PHE A 216 -8.87 -10.76 21.92
C PHE A 216 -8.70 -9.54 21.00
N VAL A 217 -7.45 -9.17 20.69
CA VAL A 217 -7.12 -8.07 19.76
C VAL A 217 -6.70 -8.63 18.39
N CYS A 218 -6.16 -9.85 18.36
CA CYS A 218 -5.86 -10.58 17.14
C CYS A 218 -7.12 -11.34 16.65
N ASN A 219 -8.16 -10.63 16.26
CA ASN A 219 -9.33 -11.29 15.69
C ASN A 219 -9.03 -11.72 14.24
N ASN A 220 -9.33 -12.97 13.89
CA ASN A 220 -9.33 -13.44 12.49
C ASN A 220 -10.34 -12.67 11.62
N ASP A 221 -11.19 -11.85 12.24
CA ASP A 221 -12.18 -11.00 11.58
C ASP A 221 -11.50 -10.07 10.56
N ASP A 222 -10.31 -9.52 10.84
CA ASP A 222 -9.60 -8.62 9.92
C ASP A 222 -9.25 -9.28 8.58
N ILE A 223 -8.66 -10.49 8.61
CA ILE A 223 -8.36 -11.27 7.40
C ILE A 223 -9.66 -11.61 6.68
N THR A 224 -10.66 -12.05 7.45
CA THR A 224 -11.93 -12.51 6.91
C THR A 224 -12.60 -11.37 6.15
N GLU A 225 -12.60 -10.16 6.72
CA GLU A 225 -13.17 -8.97 6.14
C GLU A 225 -12.43 -8.52 4.86
N GLU A 226 -11.09 -8.53 4.84
CA GLU A 226 -10.31 -8.23 3.63
C GLU A 226 -10.59 -9.24 2.52
N ILE A 227 -10.58 -10.54 2.84
CA ILE A 227 -10.88 -11.62 1.89
C ILE A 227 -12.33 -11.54 1.39
N GLU A 228 -13.29 -11.22 2.25
CA GLU A 228 -14.70 -11.01 1.87
C GLU A 228 -14.86 -9.83 0.91
N ARG A 229 -14.18 -8.70 1.16
CA ARG A 229 -14.17 -7.55 0.25
C ARG A 229 -13.57 -7.91 -1.11
N ILE A 230 -12.44 -8.61 -1.15
CA ILE A 230 -11.83 -9.06 -2.41
C ILE A 230 -12.74 -10.07 -3.12
N SER A 231 -13.36 -10.99 -2.38
CA SER A 231 -14.33 -11.97 -2.90
C SER A 231 -15.54 -11.27 -3.53
N PHE A 232 -16.05 -10.22 -2.88
CA PHE A 232 -17.11 -9.38 -3.44
C PHE A 232 -16.69 -8.73 -4.76
N ILE A 233 -15.51 -8.10 -4.81
CA ILE A 233 -14.95 -7.51 -6.05
C ILE A 233 -14.84 -8.57 -7.15
N CYS A 234 -14.28 -9.73 -6.81
CA CYS A 234 -14.22 -10.90 -7.68
C CYS A 234 -15.59 -11.26 -8.26
N SER A 235 -16.64 -11.31 -7.43
CA SER A 235 -18.01 -11.61 -7.89
C SER A 235 -18.54 -10.59 -8.90
N CYS A 236 -18.22 -9.31 -8.72
CA CYS A 236 -18.57 -8.25 -9.66
C CYS A 236 -17.83 -8.43 -10.99
N ILE A 237 -16.53 -8.72 -10.94
CA ILE A 237 -15.73 -8.97 -12.15
C ILE A 237 -16.31 -10.16 -12.92
N PHE A 238 -16.61 -11.24 -12.20
CA PHE A 238 -17.20 -12.43 -12.79
C PHE A 238 -18.53 -12.15 -13.48
N GLY A 239 -19.43 -11.39 -12.83
CA GLY A 239 -20.71 -10.98 -13.42
C GLY A 239 -20.55 -10.16 -14.70
N ALA A 240 -19.62 -9.21 -14.70
CA ALA A 240 -19.33 -8.37 -15.86
C ALA A 240 -18.78 -9.19 -17.04
N VAL A 241 -17.78 -10.04 -16.79
CA VAL A 241 -17.15 -10.84 -17.84
C VAL A 241 -18.08 -11.94 -18.36
N LYS A 242 -18.88 -12.56 -17.49
CA LYS A 242 -19.92 -13.52 -17.90
C LYS A 242 -20.95 -12.90 -18.84
N SER A 243 -21.17 -11.59 -18.72
CA SER A 243 -22.07 -10.82 -19.60
C SER A 243 -21.38 -10.35 -20.90
N GLY A 244 -20.13 -10.74 -21.13
CA GLY A 244 -19.32 -10.32 -22.28
C GLY A 244 -18.64 -8.95 -22.12
N GLY A 245 -18.72 -8.34 -20.94
CA GLY A 245 -18.05 -7.06 -20.65
C GLY A 245 -16.57 -7.23 -20.33
N SER A 246 -15.82 -6.14 -20.44
CA SER A 246 -14.44 -6.04 -19.95
C SER A 246 -14.40 -5.25 -18.65
N VAL A 247 -13.41 -5.52 -17.80
CA VAL A 247 -13.26 -4.85 -16.49
C VAL A 247 -11.89 -4.20 -16.37
N LEU A 248 -11.84 -2.95 -15.94
CA LEU A 248 -10.61 -2.21 -15.64
C LEU A 248 -10.53 -1.91 -14.14
N ILE A 249 -9.44 -2.29 -13.50
CA ILE A 249 -9.20 -2.10 -12.07
C ILE A 249 -7.91 -1.29 -11.90
N PRO A 250 -8.02 0.00 -11.54
CA PRO A 250 -6.87 0.74 -11.03
C PRO A 250 -6.58 0.31 -9.59
N ILE A 251 -5.38 -0.18 -9.32
CA ILE A 251 -5.02 -0.72 -8.01
C ILE A 251 -3.54 -0.49 -7.70
N GLY A 252 -3.24 0.08 -6.53
CA GLY A 252 -1.86 0.39 -6.12
C GLY A 252 -1.30 -0.49 -5.01
N ARG A 253 -2.11 -1.37 -4.41
CA ARG A 253 -1.70 -2.25 -3.32
C ARG A 253 -1.30 -3.63 -3.83
N LEU A 254 -0.01 -3.95 -3.74
CA LEU A 254 0.55 -5.19 -4.27
C LEU A 254 -0.10 -6.43 -3.64
N GLY A 255 -0.25 -6.47 -2.32
CA GLY A 255 -0.90 -7.57 -1.62
C GLY A 255 -2.31 -7.84 -2.12
N VAL A 256 -3.10 -6.77 -2.31
CA VAL A 256 -4.47 -6.88 -2.84
C VAL A 256 -4.47 -7.38 -4.29
N ILE A 257 -3.52 -6.94 -5.14
CA ILE A 257 -3.37 -7.46 -6.51
C ILE A 257 -3.11 -8.97 -6.48
N LEU A 258 -2.18 -9.42 -5.63
CA LEU A 258 -1.79 -10.83 -5.52
C LEU A 258 -2.97 -11.71 -5.10
N LEU A 259 -3.74 -11.27 -4.10
CA LEU A 259 -4.93 -11.96 -3.62
C LEU A 259 -6.07 -11.95 -4.65
N LEU A 260 -6.30 -10.83 -5.32
CA LEU A 260 -7.30 -10.70 -6.38
C LEU A 260 -7.02 -11.67 -7.52
N LEU A 261 -5.77 -11.75 -7.99
CA LEU A 261 -5.36 -12.67 -9.06
C LEU A 261 -5.56 -14.13 -8.67
N GLU A 262 -5.29 -14.49 -7.42
CA GLU A 262 -5.49 -15.85 -6.91
C GLU A 262 -6.98 -16.21 -6.86
N LEU A 263 -7.81 -15.39 -6.21
CA LEU A 263 -9.24 -15.65 -6.06
C LEU A 263 -9.98 -15.64 -7.41
N ILE A 264 -9.65 -14.72 -8.31
CA ILE A 264 -10.32 -14.69 -9.62
C ILE A 264 -9.94 -15.90 -10.47
N SER A 265 -8.70 -16.39 -10.34
CA SER A 265 -8.27 -17.62 -11.01
C SER A 265 -9.18 -18.78 -10.58
N GLU A 266 -9.33 -18.99 -9.28
CA GLU A 266 -10.16 -20.07 -8.71
C GLU A 266 -11.61 -20.00 -9.21
N MET A 267 -12.20 -18.81 -9.20
CA MET A 267 -13.56 -18.62 -9.70
C MET A 267 -13.68 -18.89 -11.20
N LEU A 268 -12.73 -18.41 -12.02
CA LEU A 268 -12.74 -18.65 -13.46
C LEU A 268 -12.59 -20.15 -13.77
N HIS A 269 -11.70 -20.84 -13.06
CA HIS A 269 -11.52 -22.30 -13.15
C HIS A 269 -12.82 -23.05 -12.87
N SER A 270 -13.61 -22.64 -11.87
CA SER A 270 -14.89 -23.28 -11.54
C SER A 270 -15.97 -23.12 -12.63
N SER A 271 -15.86 -22.07 -13.46
CA SER A 271 -16.89 -21.64 -14.41
C SER A 271 -16.66 -22.07 -15.86
N SER A 272 -15.52 -22.68 -16.17
CA SER A 272 -15.04 -23.00 -17.53
C SER A 272 -14.86 -21.80 -18.48
N LEU A 273 -14.98 -20.57 -17.98
CA LEU A 273 -14.74 -19.35 -18.75
C LEU A 273 -13.24 -19.15 -18.98
N LYS A 274 -12.88 -18.80 -20.23
CA LYS A 274 -11.52 -18.41 -20.59
C LYS A 274 -11.45 -16.89 -20.70
N VAL A 275 -10.98 -16.26 -19.65
CA VAL A 275 -10.86 -14.81 -19.55
C VAL A 275 -9.37 -14.46 -19.52
N PRO A 276 -8.84 -13.73 -20.51
CA PRO A 276 -7.48 -13.24 -20.44
C PRO A 276 -7.38 -12.14 -19.38
N ILE A 277 -6.32 -12.22 -18.57
CA ILE A 277 -6.00 -11.23 -17.53
C ILE A 277 -4.78 -10.45 -17.99
N PHE A 278 -4.89 -9.13 -18.00
CA PHE A 278 -3.85 -8.20 -18.41
C PHE A 278 -3.43 -7.36 -17.21
N VAL A 279 -2.15 -7.41 -16.84
CA VAL A 279 -1.56 -6.48 -15.89
C VAL A 279 -0.78 -5.43 -16.67
N ILE A 280 -1.06 -4.16 -16.39
CA ILE A 280 -0.49 -3.02 -17.10
C ILE A 280 0.43 -2.27 -16.12
N SER A 281 1.74 -2.44 -16.32
CA SER A 281 2.81 -1.71 -15.65
C SER A 281 4.15 -2.13 -16.25
N GLU A 282 5.07 -1.17 -16.42
CA GLU A 282 6.43 -1.42 -16.91
C GLU A 282 7.24 -2.27 -15.91
N THR A 283 6.87 -2.21 -14.63
CA THR A 283 7.60 -2.83 -13.52
C THR A 283 6.97 -4.15 -13.06
N ALA A 284 5.83 -4.55 -13.64
CA ALA A 284 5.06 -5.72 -13.24
C ALA A 284 5.87 -7.04 -13.24
N GLU A 285 6.71 -7.25 -14.26
CA GLU A 285 7.52 -8.47 -14.36
C GLU A 285 8.53 -8.57 -13.21
N GLU A 286 9.24 -7.47 -12.92
CA GLU A 286 10.19 -7.39 -11.82
C GLU A 286 9.50 -7.58 -10.46
N ILE A 287 8.38 -6.88 -10.24
CA ILE A 287 7.61 -6.93 -9.00
C ILE A 287 7.10 -8.36 -8.74
N PHE A 288 6.50 -9.02 -9.73
CA PHE A 288 6.01 -10.40 -9.57
C PHE A 288 7.14 -11.40 -9.39
N ALA A 289 8.24 -11.30 -10.13
CA ALA A 289 9.41 -12.15 -9.91
C ALA A 289 9.93 -12.03 -8.46
N PHE A 290 9.97 -10.80 -7.95
CA PHE A 290 10.47 -10.49 -6.62
C PHE A 290 9.59 -11.05 -5.49
N THR A 291 8.27 -11.10 -5.63
CA THR A 291 7.37 -11.65 -4.59
C THR A 291 7.68 -13.12 -4.23
N ASN A 292 8.30 -13.88 -5.14
CA ASN A 292 8.70 -15.26 -4.91
C ASN A 292 10.06 -15.41 -4.20
N THR A 293 10.79 -14.30 -3.98
CA THR A 293 12.15 -14.31 -3.43
C THR A 293 12.23 -13.93 -1.96
N LEU A 294 11.10 -13.63 -1.32
CA LEU A 294 11.02 -13.05 0.03
C LEU A 294 10.03 -13.75 0.96
N PRO A 295 10.16 -15.06 1.19
CA PRO A 295 9.25 -15.76 2.08
C PRO A 295 9.19 -15.18 3.49
N GLU A 296 10.29 -14.63 4.01
CA GLU A 296 10.36 -14.09 5.37
C GLU A 296 9.52 -12.82 5.59
N TRP A 297 9.01 -12.21 4.51
CA TRP A 297 8.15 -11.03 4.55
C TRP A 297 6.66 -11.36 4.39
N LEU A 298 6.33 -12.65 4.21
CA LEU A 298 4.96 -13.13 3.97
C LEU A 298 4.36 -13.80 5.21
N CYS A 299 3.03 -13.94 5.26
CA CYS A 299 2.37 -14.64 6.35
C CYS A 299 2.75 -16.13 6.41
N LYS A 300 2.52 -16.76 7.56
CA LYS A 300 2.90 -18.17 7.81
C LYS A 300 2.33 -19.13 6.78
N SER A 301 1.06 -18.95 6.37
CA SER A 301 0.43 -19.79 5.35
C SER A 301 1.17 -19.74 4.00
N ARG A 302 1.69 -18.57 3.61
CA ARG A 302 2.49 -18.43 2.38
C ARG A 302 3.87 -19.06 2.53
N GLN A 303 4.49 -18.95 3.71
CA GLN A 303 5.76 -19.63 4.01
C GLN A 303 5.60 -21.15 3.96
N GLU A 304 4.48 -21.70 4.46
CA GLU A 304 4.16 -23.12 4.39
C GLU A 304 4.03 -23.62 2.95
N LYS A 305 3.40 -22.84 2.05
CA LYS A 305 3.37 -23.13 0.60
C LYS A 305 4.78 -23.26 0.03
N LEU A 306 5.72 -22.39 0.42
CA LEU A 306 7.12 -22.51 -0.01
C LEU A 306 7.73 -23.84 0.40
N PHE A 307 7.53 -24.25 1.67
CA PHE A 307 8.07 -25.50 2.19
C PHE A 307 7.44 -26.74 1.52
N ALA A 308 6.19 -26.62 1.06
CA ALA A 308 5.50 -27.63 0.27
C ALA A 308 5.95 -27.67 -1.20
N GLY A 309 6.77 -26.71 -1.66
CA GLY A 309 7.19 -26.56 -3.05
C GLY A 309 6.08 -26.01 -3.96
N GLU A 310 5.05 -25.40 -3.38
CA GLU A 310 3.93 -24.77 -4.06
C GLU A 310 4.25 -23.31 -4.42
N ALA A 311 3.51 -22.75 -5.37
CA ALA A 311 3.61 -21.32 -5.67
C ALA A 311 3.08 -20.49 -4.49
N LEU A 312 3.80 -19.43 -4.11
CA LEU A 312 3.38 -18.56 -3.00
C LEU A 312 2.07 -17.84 -3.32
N PHE A 313 1.87 -17.49 -4.59
CA PHE A 313 0.71 -16.74 -5.08
C PHE A 313 0.24 -17.29 -6.44
N GLY A 314 -1.06 -17.14 -6.72
CA GLY A 314 -1.69 -17.68 -7.93
C GLY A 314 -1.18 -17.11 -9.26
N HIS A 315 -0.59 -15.90 -9.26
CA HIS A 315 -0.05 -15.28 -10.48
C HIS A 315 1.02 -16.14 -11.17
N VAL A 316 1.77 -16.95 -10.41
CA VAL A 316 2.82 -17.82 -10.96
C VAL A 316 2.23 -18.87 -11.89
N GLU A 317 1.12 -19.48 -11.50
CA GLU A 317 0.42 -20.47 -12.32
C GLU A 317 -0.30 -19.81 -13.49
N LEU A 318 -0.94 -18.66 -13.26
CA LEU A 318 -1.59 -17.88 -14.32
C LEU A 318 -0.62 -17.50 -15.45
N LEU A 319 0.62 -17.12 -15.12
CA LEU A 319 1.67 -16.84 -16.11
C LEU A 319 2.07 -18.11 -16.87
N LYS A 320 2.30 -19.23 -16.16
CA LYS A 320 2.66 -20.52 -16.76
C LYS A 320 1.60 -21.07 -17.71
N GLU A 321 0.33 -20.87 -17.37
CA GLU A 321 -0.82 -21.31 -18.17
C GLU A 321 -1.16 -20.35 -19.33
N GLY A 322 -0.49 -19.21 -19.44
CA GLY A 322 -0.77 -18.20 -20.46
C GLY A 322 -2.15 -17.56 -20.28
N LYS A 323 -2.59 -17.37 -19.03
CA LYS A 323 -3.84 -16.68 -18.67
C LYS A 323 -3.61 -15.25 -18.19
N LEU A 324 -2.45 -15.00 -17.58
CA LEU A 324 -1.98 -13.68 -17.19
C LEU A 324 -0.93 -13.18 -18.18
N PHE A 325 -1.11 -11.97 -18.66
CA PHE A 325 -0.22 -11.29 -19.61
C PHE A 325 0.19 -9.94 -19.03
N LEU A 326 1.48 -9.64 -19.12
CA LEU A 326 2.05 -8.38 -18.63
C LEU A 326 2.30 -7.44 -19.80
N PHE A 327 1.87 -6.20 -19.66
CA PHE A 327 2.04 -5.14 -20.66
C PHE A 327 2.64 -3.90 -20.02
N PRO A 328 3.66 -3.26 -20.62
CA PRO A 328 4.28 -2.10 -20.02
C PRO A 328 3.40 -0.85 -20.06
N HIS A 329 2.63 -0.66 -21.15
CA HIS A 329 1.83 0.55 -21.37
C HIS A 329 0.41 0.24 -21.87
N LEU A 330 -0.53 1.15 -21.61
CA LEU A 330 -1.91 1.11 -22.13
C LEU A 330 -2.00 1.08 -23.66
N HIS A 331 -0.98 1.61 -24.35
CA HIS A 331 -0.95 1.67 -25.81
C HIS A 331 -0.19 0.48 -26.44
N SER A 332 0.15 -0.54 -25.65
CA SER A 332 0.87 -1.72 -26.13
C SER A 332 0.04 -2.46 -27.19
N LYS A 333 0.70 -2.92 -28.26
CA LYS A 333 0.04 -3.67 -29.33
C LYS A 333 -0.52 -4.99 -28.79
N GLY A 334 -1.79 -5.27 -29.07
CA GLY A 334 -2.45 -6.51 -28.66
C GLY A 334 -3.13 -6.47 -27.29
N LEU A 335 -3.16 -5.32 -26.62
CA LEU A 335 -3.81 -5.17 -25.31
C LEU A 335 -5.35 -5.23 -25.40
N LEU A 336 -5.95 -4.61 -26.43
CA LEU A 336 -7.42 -4.48 -26.49
C LEU A 336 -8.10 -5.76 -27.00
N MET A 337 -8.73 -6.47 -26.06
CA MET A 337 -9.56 -7.66 -26.29
C MET A 337 -10.92 -7.52 -25.56
N GLU A 338 -11.99 -7.98 -26.21
CA GLU A 338 -13.32 -8.06 -25.60
C GLU A 338 -13.39 -9.19 -24.56
N GLY A 339 -14.15 -8.99 -23.48
CA GLY A 339 -14.33 -10.01 -22.44
C GLY A 339 -13.07 -10.25 -21.60
N ALA A 340 -12.26 -9.20 -21.38
CA ALA A 340 -10.98 -9.29 -20.70
C ALA A 340 -10.96 -8.54 -19.35
N LEU A 341 -10.09 -8.99 -18.45
CA LEU A 341 -9.79 -8.30 -17.20
C LEU A 341 -8.48 -7.52 -17.34
N TYR A 342 -8.52 -6.23 -17.02
CA TYR A 342 -7.38 -5.33 -17.03
C TYR A 342 -7.11 -4.84 -15.61
N CYS A 343 -5.94 -5.14 -15.09
CA CYS A 343 -5.42 -4.61 -13.83
C CYS A 343 -4.36 -3.57 -14.15
N ALA A 344 -4.67 -2.30 -13.97
CA ALA A 344 -3.68 -1.23 -14.10
C ALA A 344 -3.03 -1.03 -12.73
N MET A 345 -1.73 -1.35 -12.62
CA MET A 345 -1.01 -1.09 -11.37
C MET A 345 -0.81 0.41 -11.25
N SER A 346 -1.51 1.06 -10.34
CA SER A 346 -1.35 2.49 -10.08
C SER A 346 -0.20 2.69 -9.12
N THR A 347 0.82 3.44 -9.52
CA THR A 347 1.87 3.85 -8.57
C THR A 347 1.45 5.07 -7.73
N LEU A 348 0.36 5.74 -8.10
CA LEU A 348 -0.25 6.82 -7.34
C LEU A 348 -1.38 6.24 -6.48
N GLU A 349 -1.29 6.41 -5.16
CA GLU A 349 -2.47 6.23 -4.29
C GLU A 349 -3.49 7.31 -4.65
N PRO A 350 -4.78 6.96 -4.86
CA PRO A 350 -5.84 7.93 -5.12
C PRO A 350 -6.15 8.82 -3.92
#